data_AF-A0A536YWT6-F1
#
_entry.id   AF-A0A536YWT6-F1
#
_cell.length_a   1.000
_cell.length_b   1.000
_cell.length_c   1.000
_cell.angle_alpha   90.00
_cell.angle_beta   90.00
_cell.angle_gamma   90.00
#
_symmetry.space_group_name_H-M   'P 1'
#
loop_
_entity.id
_entity.type
_entity.pdbx_description
1 polymer ?
#
loop_
_entity_poly.entity_id
_entity_poly.type
_entity_poly.pdbx_seq_one_letter_code
_entity_poly.pdbx_strand_id
1 'polypeptide(L)'
;LRVSQAIVDRQRHFFEHGEVAMRPMVLREIAEILGLHESTISRVTTQKYMLTPRGTYELKYFFGSHVATDTGGAASATAIRALIKQLIGAEDPKAPLTDSRIADLLGDQGILVARRTIAKYREALQIPPVNVRKAV
;
A
#
# COMPACT_ATOMS: atom_id res chain seq x y z
N LEU A 1 -21.77 -12.49 -1.40
CA LEU A 1 -20.70 -13.41 -0.96
C LEU A 1 -19.59 -13.62 -2.00
N ARG A 2 -19.92 -13.77 -3.30
CA ARG A 2 -18.92 -14.03 -4.38
C ARG A 2 -17.73 -13.06 -4.40
N VAL A 3 -17.97 -11.76 -4.22
CA VAL A 3 -16.90 -10.73 -4.18
C VAL A 3 -15.96 -10.91 -2.99
N SER A 4 -16.51 -11.08 -1.78
CA SER A 4 -15.73 -11.27 -0.56
C SER A 4 -14.86 -12.52 -0.61
N GLN A 5 -15.40 -13.62 -1.15
CA GLN A 5 -14.64 -14.87 -1.32
C GLN A 5 -13.46 -14.68 -2.29
N ALA A 6 -13.70 -14.04 -3.44
CA ALA A 6 -12.65 -13.77 -4.41
C ALA A 6 -11.53 -12.87 -3.84
N ILE A 7 -11.87 -11.92 -2.98
CA ILE A 7 -10.88 -11.10 -2.25
C ILE A 7 -10.05 -11.98 -1.31
N VAL A 8 -10.70 -12.82 -0.51
CA VAL A 8 -10.02 -13.70 0.44
C VAL A 8 -9.07 -14.67 -0.26
N ASP A 9 -9.52 -15.29 -1.34
CA ASP A 9 -8.71 -16.26 -2.09
C ASP A 9 -7.45 -15.64 -2.70
N ARG A 10 -7.54 -14.40 -3.17
CA ARG A 10 -6.40 -13.71 -3.78
C ARG A 10 -5.49 -13.03 -2.73
N GLN A 11 -6.00 -12.78 -1.52
CA GLN A 11 -5.28 -12.17 -0.39
C GLN A 11 -4.94 -13.17 0.74
N ARG A 12 -4.92 -14.48 0.51
CA ARG A 12 -4.61 -15.47 1.56
C ARG A 12 -3.37 -15.13 2.38
N HIS A 13 -2.29 -14.73 1.71
CA HIS A 13 -1.05 -14.36 2.39
C HIS A 13 -1.18 -13.12 3.29
N PHE A 14 -2.06 -12.17 2.97
CA PHE A 14 -2.37 -11.05 3.86
C PHE A 14 -3.01 -11.54 5.17
N PHE A 15 -3.93 -12.51 5.09
CA PHE A 15 -4.59 -13.02 6.30
C PHE A 15 -3.64 -13.86 7.17
N GLU A 16 -2.66 -14.51 6.55
CA GLU A 16 -1.64 -15.31 7.24
C GLU A 16 -0.51 -14.45 7.84
N HIS A 17 0.11 -13.60 7.02
CA HIS A 17 1.35 -12.89 7.35
C HIS A 17 1.13 -11.39 7.61
N GLY A 18 -0.05 -10.87 7.31
CA GLY A 18 -0.41 -9.47 7.50
C GLY A 18 -0.17 -8.57 6.29
N GLU A 19 -0.18 -7.26 6.56
CA GLU A 19 -0.09 -6.21 5.54
C GLU A 19 1.17 -6.29 4.67
N VAL A 20 2.27 -6.86 5.21
CA VAL A 20 3.54 -7.05 4.50
C VAL A 20 3.44 -8.04 3.33
N ALA A 21 2.47 -8.97 3.37
CA ALA A 21 2.27 -9.98 2.33
C ALA A 21 1.03 -9.69 1.48
N MET A 22 0.56 -8.43 1.50
CA MET A 22 -0.56 -7.99 0.70
C MET A 22 -0.24 -8.08 -0.79
N ARG A 23 -1.10 -8.79 -1.53
CA ARG A 23 -0.95 -8.87 -2.99
C ARG A 23 -1.63 -7.70 -3.66
N PRO A 24 -1.06 -7.17 -4.75
CA PRO A 24 -1.74 -6.19 -5.59
C PRO A 24 -3.03 -6.77 -6.15
N MET A 25 -4.10 -5.98 -6.12
CA MET A 25 -5.37 -6.35 -6.70
C MET A 25 -6.05 -5.11 -7.26
N VAL A 26 -6.57 -5.21 -8.48
CA VAL A 26 -7.40 -4.17 -9.10
C VAL A 26 -8.85 -4.63 -9.17
N LEU A 27 -9.77 -3.66 -9.17
CA LEU A 27 -11.20 -3.93 -9.29
C LEU A 27 -11.52 -4.69 -10.60
N ARG A 28 -10.82 -4.36 -11.70
CA ARG A 28 -10.98 -5.00 -13.01
C ARG A 28 -10.76 -6.52 -12.97
N GLU A 29 -9.73 -7.00 -12.26
CA GLU A 29 -9.42 -8.44 -12.18
C GLU A 29 -10.56 -9.22 -11.51
N ILE A 30 -11.09 -8.70 -10.41
CA ILE A 30 -12.22 -9.34 -9.71
C ILE A 30 -13.50 -9.24 -10.54
N ALA A 31 -13.68 -8.14 -11.26
CA ALA A 31 -14.80 -7.96 -12.17
C ALA A 31 -14.79 -9.02 -13.29
N GLU A 32 -13.64 -9.25 -13.92
CA GLU A 32 -13.43 -10.28 -14.95
C GLU A 32 -13.70 -11.70 -14.41
N ILE A 33 -13.11 -12.06 -13.26
CA ILE A 33 -13.30 -13.39 -12.65
C ILE A 33 -14.77 -13.68 -12.34
N LEU A 34 -15.52 -12.66 -11.91
CA LEU A 34 -16.92 -12.83 -11.51
C LEU A 34 -17.92 -12.59 -12.63
N GLY A 35 -17.47 -12.15 -13.82
CA GLY A 35 -18.33 -11.75 -14.93
C GLY A 35 -19.18 -10.52 -14.60
N LEU A 36 -18.63 -9.58 -13.81
CA LEU A 36 -19.32 -8.37 -13.36
C LEU A 36 -18.63 -7.13 -13.92
N HIS A 37 -19.32 -6.00 -13.89
CA HIS A 37 -18.71 -4.71 -14.25
C HIS A 37 -17.91 -4.13 -13.07
N GLU A 38 -16.83 -3.40 -13.37
CA GLU A 38 -15.96 -2.80 -12.35
C GLU A 38 -16.73 -1.87 -11.39
N SER A 39 -17.67 -1.07 -11.93
CA SER A 39 -18.52 -0.19 -11.13
C SER A 39 -19.40 -0.95 -10.13
N THR A 40 -19.81 -2.19 -10.46
CA THR A 40 -20.56 -3.07 -9.56
C THR A 40 -19.66 -3.52 -8.41
N ILE A 41 -18.43 -3.94 -8.69
CA ILE A 41 -17.46 -4.33 -7.65
C ILE A 41 -17.19 -3.15 -6.73
N SER A 42 -16.89 -1.97 -7.29
CA SER A 42 -16.61 -0.75 -6.53
C SER A 42 -17.74 -0.38 -5.56
N ARG A 43 -18.99 -0.45 -6.02
CA ARG A 43 -20.18 -0.19 -5.19
C ARG A 43 -20.34 -1.23 -4.08
N VAL A 44 -20.15 -2.51 -4.40
CA VAL A 44 -20.31 -3.62 -3.45
C VAL A 44 -19.19 -3.63 -2.40
N THR A 45 -17.99 -3.16 -2.72
CA THR A 45 -16.86 -3.14 -1.78
C THR A 45 -16.85 -1.89 -0.89
N THR A 46 -17.52 -0.81 -1.30
CA THR A 46 -17.55 0.45 -0.56
C THR A 46 -18.48 0.34 0.66
N GLN A 47 -18.01 0.80 1.82
CA GLN A 47 -18.73 0.74 3.11
C GLN A 47 -19.21 -0.67 3.48
N LYS A 48 -18.47 -1.69 3.06
CA LYS A 48 -18.66 -3.07 3.48
C LYS A 48 -17.39 -3.54 4.16
N TYR A 49 -17.56 -4.13 5.33
CA TYR A 49 -16.45 -4.49 6.20
C TYR A 49 -16.42 -5.99 6.41
N MET A 50 -15.20 -6.52 6.53
CA MET A 50 -14.92 -7.91 6.84
C MET A 50 -14.22 -7.95 8.21
N LEU A 51 -14.78 -8.73 9.12
CA LEU A 51 -14.09 -9.09 10.36
C LEU A 51 -13.07 -10.19 10.03
N THR A 52 -11.83 -9.98 10.47
CA THR A 52 -10.71 -10.89 10.24
C THR A 52 -10.02 -11.16 11.59
N PRO A 53 -9.24 -12.25 11.73
CA PRO A 53 -8.47 -12.49 12.95
C PRO A 53 -7.51 -11.35 13.33
N ARG A 54 -7.17 -10.48 12.37
CA ARG A 54 -6.26 -9.35 12.54
C ARG A 54 -6.97 -8.00 12.71
N GLY A 55 -8.31 -7.98 12.68
CA GLY A 55 -9.11 -6.77 12.81
C GLY A 55 -10.20 -6.64 11.75
N THR A 56 -10.88 -5.50 11.74
CA THR A 56 -11.97 -5.20 10.80
C THR A 56 -11.46 -4.34 9.66
N TYR A 57 -11.58 -4.82 8.42
CA TYR A 57 -11.11 -4.13 7.22
C TYR A 57 -12.27 -3.86 6.26
N GLU A 58 -12.28 -2.67 5.65
CA GLU A 58 -13.18 -2.41 4.52
C GLU A 58 -12.78 -3.29 3.33
N LEU A 59 -13.73 -3.87 2.60
CA LEU A 59 -13.42 -4.66 1.39
C LEU A 59 -12.64 -3.84 0.36
N LYS A 60 -12.92 -2.53 0.29
CA LYS A 60 -12.22 -1.59 -0.59
C LYS A 60 -10.73 -1.46 -0.27
N TYR A 61 -10.31 -1.72 0.97
CA TYR A 61 -8.90 -1.66 1.39
C TYR A 61 -8.00 -2.53 0.53
N PHE A 62 -8.51 -3.68 0.07
CA PHE A 62 -7.76 -4.66 -0.71
C PHE A 62 -7.47 -4.23 -2.15
N PHE A 63 -8.09 -3.15 -2.65
CA PHE A 63 -7.99 -2.67 -4.03
C PHE A 63 -7.10 -1.42 -4.17
N GLY A 64 -6.03 -1.35 -3.36
CA GLY A 64 -5.14 -0.20 -3.29
C GLY A 64 -4.59 0.23 -4.66
N SER A 65 -4.62 1.55 -4.90
CA SER A 65 -4.03 2.20 -6.07
C SER A 65 -2.58 1.74 -6.27
N HIS A 66 -2.30 1.19 -7.43
CA HIS A 66 -0.95 0.79 -7.82
C HIS A 66 -0.03 2.01 -7.79
N VAL A 67 1.17 1.84 -7.24
CA VAL A 67 2.34 2.52 -7.81
C VAL A 67 3.00 1.43 -8.65
N ALA A 68 2.85 1.53 -9.97
CA ALA A 68 3.45 0.59 -10.90
C ALA A 68 4.98 0.72 -10.82
N THR A 69 5.65 -0.40 -10.61
CA THR A 69 7.11 -0.50 -10.62
C THR A 69 7.48 -1.33 -11.85
N ASP A 70 8.47 -0.85 -12.60
CA ASP A 70 8.87 -1.38 -13.93
C ASP A 70 9.46 -2.80 -13.86
N THR A 71 9.67 -3.35 -12.65
CA THR A 71 10.24 -4.68 -12.42
C THR A 71 9.22 -5.74 -11.99
N GLY A 72 7.92 -5.50 -12.18
CA GLY A 72 6.87 -6.52 -12.01
C GLY A 72 6.45 -6.80 -10.56
N GLY A 73 6.94 -6.01 -9.59
CA GLY A 73 6.50 -6.06 -8.20
C GLY A 73 5.57 -4.90 -7.88
N ALA A 74 4.29 -4.97 -8.24
CA ALA A 74 3.34 -3.93 -7.84
C ALA A 74 3.34 -3.85 -6.30
N ALA A 75 3.78 -2.73 -5.74
CA ALA A 75 3.68 -2.47 -4.31
C ALA A 75 2.42 -1.64 -4.10
N SER A 76 1.51 -2.11 -3.24
CA SER A 76 0.32 -1.34 -2.90
C SER A 76 0.71 -0.04 -2.19
N ALA A 77 -0.02 1.06 -2.44
CA ALA A 77 0.21 2.35 -1.78
C ALA A 77 0.25 2.26 -0.24
N THR A 78 -0.42 1.27 0.35
CA THR A 78 -0.38 0.99 1.79
C THR A 78 0.97 0.40 2.23
N ALA A 79 1.51 -0.57 1.47
CA ALA A 79 2.83 -1.13 1.72
C ALA A 79 3.93 -0.06 1.60
N ILE A 80 3.85 0.81 0.59
CA ILE A 80 4.81 1.93 0.43
C ILE A 80 4.74 2.88 1.64
N ARG A 81 3.54 3.23 2.12
CA ARG A 81 3.38 4.06 3.32
C ARG A 81 3.97 3.41 4.56
N ALA A 82 3.76 2.11 4.75
CA ALA A 82 4.34 1.36 5.86
C ALA A 82 5.88 1.35 5.80
N LEU A 83 6.45 1.10 4.62
CA LEU A 83 7.90 1.12 4.39
C LEU A 83 8.51 2.51 4.63
N ILE A 84 7.88 3.58 4.13
CA ILE A 84 8.32 4.97 4.41
C ILE A 84 8.35 5.22 5.92
N LYS A 85 7.31 4.79 6.65
CA LYS A 85 7.26 4.94 8.12
C LYS A 85 8.37 4.16 8.82
N GLN A 86 8.69 2.95 8.36
CA GLN A 86 9.79 2.15 8.92
C GLN A 86 11.16 2.77 8.63
N LEU A 87 11.41 3.19 7.39
CA LEU A 87 12.66 3.82 6.98
C LEU A 87 12.93 5.12 7.76
N ILE A 88 11.89 5.94 7.93
CA ILE A 88 11.98 7.17 8.72
C ILE A 88 12.11 6.86 10.21
N GLY A 89 11.42 5.83 10.72
CA GLY A 89 11.55 5.42 12.12
C GLY A 89 12.93 4.86 12.49
N ALA A 90 13.68 4.36 11.51
CA ALA A 90 15.04 3.83 11.67
C ALA A 90 16.13 4.82 11.24
N GLU A 91 15.79 6.08 10.92
CA GLU A 91 16.76 7.06 10.44
C GLU A 91 17.65 7.60 11.56
N ASP A 92 18.87 8.03 11.21
CA ASP A 92 19.74 8.76 12.13
C ASP A 92 19.22 10.21 12.28
N PRO A 93 18.86 10.68 13.48
CA PRO A 93 18.40 12.05 13.71
C PRO A 93 19.42 13.12 13.30
N LYS A 94 20.72 12.78 13.24
CA LYS A 94 21.79 13.70 12.79
C LYS A 94 21.87 13.81 11.27
N ALA A 95 21.40 12.80 10.55
CA ALA A 95 21.42 12.70 9.10
C ALA A 95 20.08 12.14 8.57
N PRO A 96 18.97 12.91 8.73
CA PRO A 96 17.65 12.45 8.32
C PRO A 96 17.58 12.14 6.81
N LEU A 97 16.84 11.09 6.47
CA LEU A 97 16.72 10.62 5.10
C LEU A 97 15.88 11.58 4.26
N THR A 98 16.42 11.98 3.10
CA THR A 98 15.70 12.81 2.13
C THR A 98 14.68 12.00 1.36
N ASP A 99 13.61 12.66 0.89
CA ASP A 99 12.58 11.99 0.06
C ASP A 99 13.20 11.33 -1.19
N SER A 100 14.29 11.90 -1.74
CA SER A 100 15.04 11.28 -2.84
C SER A 100 15.76 10.01 -2.37
N ARG A 101 16.43 10.06 -1.21
CA ARG A 101 17.14 8.89 -0.67
C ARG A 101 16.19 7.73 -0.34
N ILE A 102 14.99 8.04 0.17
CA ILE A 102 13.95 7.03 0.40
C ILE A 102 13.48 6.42 -0.92
N ALA A 103 13.35 7.23 -2.00
CA ALA A 103 13.02 6.73 -3.33
C ALA A 103 14.10 5.77 -3.86
N ASP A 104 15.36 6.11 -3.68
CA ASP A 104 16.49 5.26 -4.10
C ASP A 104 16.49 3.94 -3.32
N LEU A 105 16.33 3.98 -1.99
CA LEU A 105 16.27 2.78 -1.14
C LEU A 105 15.10 1.86 -1.49
N LEU A 106 13.94 2.43 -1.83
CA LEU A 106 12.82 1.67 -2.33
C LEU A 106 13.10 1.10 -3.74
N GLY A 107 13.79 1.87 -4.59
CA GLY A 107 14.26 1.43 -5.90
C GLY A 107 15.20 0.22 -5.83
N ASP A 108 16.14 0.22 -4.87
CA ASP A 108 17.05 -0.91 -4.60
C ASP A 108 16.28 -2.18 -4.19
N GLN A 109 15.09 -2.03 -3.60
CA GLN A 109 14.18 -3.13 -3.24
C GLN A 109 13.23 -3.52 -4.39
N GLY A 110 13.43 -2.98 -5.59
CA GLY A 110 12.58 -3.19 -6.77
C GLY A 110 11.30 -2.35 -6.77
N ILE A 111 11.19 -1.36 -5.89
CA ILE A 111 10.04 -0.48 -5.77
C ILE A 111 10.35 0.91 -6.33
N LEU A 112 10.12 1.09 -7.64
CA LEU A 112 10.26 2.38 -8.30
C LEU A 112 9.14 3.35 -7.89
N VAL A 113 9.47 4.31 -7.02
CA VAL A 113 8.55 5.36 -6.58
C VAL A 113 9.16 6.72 -6.84
N ALA A 114 8.43 7.60 -7.50
CA ALA A 114 8.88 8.98 -7.70
C ALA A 114 8.96 9.74 -6.36
N ARG A 115 9.99 10.59 -6.21
CA ARG A 115 10.16 11.49 -5.05
C ARG A 115 8.87 12.24 -4.66
N ARG A 116 8.10 12.73 -5.64
CA ARG A 116 6.83 13.46 -5.40
C ARG A 116 5.78 12.57 -4.72
N THR A 117 5.74 11.28 -5.05
CA THR A 117 4.83 10.31 -4.44
C THR A 117 5.23 10.04 -2.99
N ILE A 118 6.53 9.97 -2.70
CA ILE A 118 7.03 9.85 -1.32
C ILE A 118 6.68 11.08 -0.50
N ALA A 119 6.89 12.29 -1.03
CA ALA A 119 6.51 13.53 -0.35
C ALA A 119 5.02 13.54 0.02
N LYS A 120 4.14 13.18 -0.93
CA LYS A 120 2.69 13.07 -0.72
C LYS A 120 2.34 12.05 0.37
N TYR A 121 3.01 10.89 0.39
CA TYR A 121 2.78 9.87 1.42
C TYR A 121 3.34 10.24 2.78
N ARG A 122 4.48 10.92 2.84
CA ARG A 122 5.07 11.46 4.07
C ARG A 122 4.14 12.50 4.70
N GLU A 123 3.58 13.40 3.91
CA GLU A 123 2.59 14.39 4.36
C GLU A 123 1.31 13.72 4.88
N ALA A 124 0.81 12.70 4.18
CA ALA A 124 -0.34 11.92 4.63
C ALA A 124 -0.09 11.18 5.96
N LEU A 125 1.17 10.86 6.27
CA LEU A 125 1.61 10.28 7.53
C LEU A 125 1.96 11.32 8.62
N GLN A 126 1.74 12.61 8.34
CA GLN A 126 2.08 13.74 9.22
C GLN A 126 3.55 13.81 9.63
N ILE A 127 4.45 13.28 8.79
CA ILE A 127 5.88 13.30 9.06
C ILE A 127 6.47 14.61 8.50
N PRO A 128 7.19 15.41 9.31
CA PRO A 128 7.72 16.68 8.85
C PRO A 128 8.90 16.51 7.85
N PRO A 129 9.20 17.54 7.04
CA PRO A 129 10.29 17.48 6.07
C PRO A 129 11.66 17.40 6.77
N VAL A 130 12.67 16.96 6.02
CA VAL A 130 14.06 16.75 6.48
C VAL A 130 14.60 17.92 7.31
N ASN A 131 14.31 19.15 6.88
CA ASN A 131 14.80 20.38 7.52
C ASN A 131 14.33 20.56 8.97
N VAL A 132 13.20 19.96 9.33
CA VAL A 132 12.62 20.01 10.68
C VAL A 132 12.99 18.76 11.49
N ARG A 133 13.30 17.64 10.81
CA ARG A 133 13.70 16.37 11.44
C ARG A 133 15.17 16.33 11.86
N LYS A 134 16.00 17.20 11.31
CA LYS A 134 17.42 17.26 11.67
C LYS A 134 17.55 17.77 13.10
N ALA A 135 18.00 16.89 13.99
CA ALA A 135 18.39 17.29 15.33
C ALA A 135 19.63 18.20 15.25
N VAL A 136 19.62 19.31 15.98
CA VAL A 136 20.75 20.24 16.12
C VAL A 136 21.84 19.58 16.95
#